data_AF-A0A2W3Z4Q1-F1
#
_entry.id   AF-A0A2W3Z4Q1-F1
#
_cell.length_a   1.000
_cell.length_b   1.000
_cell.length_c   1.000
_cell.angle_alpha   90.00
_cell.angle_beta   90.00
_cell.angle_gamma   90.00
#
_symmetry.space_group_name_H-M   'P 1'
#
loop_
_entity.id
_entity.type
_entity.pdbx_description
1 polymer ?
#
loop_
_entity_poly.entity_id
_entity_poly.type
_entity_poly.pdbx_seq_one_letter_code
_entity_poly.pdbx_strand_id
1 'polypeptide(L)'
;MYSYTDMILSVMQRVEVYNEIFNAISKEVQENSCSQAINRRGKDTYLFCRSNVNRFFVEEASFRKELVFYGEKEATKILLEGLDTYKEGIYFWLEALNDKCEVVDEIKYTRGLNSTKSSFRLINQACKEACGGIQSAHSVHKM
;
A
#
# COMPACT_ATOMS: atom_id res chain seq x y z
N MET A 1 -26.70 2.96 1.79
CA MET A 1 -25.94 1.98 1.00
C MET A 1 -25.00 2.79 0.14
N TYR A 2 -23.67 2.66 0.31
CA TYR A 2 -22.71 3.37 -0.53
C TYR A 2 -22.90 2.96 -1.99
N SER A 3 -22.78 3.91 -2.92
CA SER A 3 -22.76 3.54 -4.34
C SER A 3 -21.51 2.71 -4.64
N TYR A 4 -21.55 1.93 -5.72
CA TYR A 4 -20.39 1.16 -6.17
C TYR A 4 -19.13 2.03 -6.31
N THR A 5 -19.29 3.24 -6.86
CA THR A 5 -18.21 4.19 -7.04
C THR A 5 -17.69 4.72 -5.70
N ASP A 6 -18.56 5.03 -4.74
CA ASP A 6 -18.14 5.49 -3.40
C ASP A 6 -17.32 4.42 -2.66
N MET A 7 -17.68 3.14 -2.84
CA MET A 7 -16.93 2.02 -2.26
C MET A 7 -15.51 1.95 -2.84
N ILE A 8 -15.38 2.01 -4.17
CA ILE A 8 -14.05 2.00 -4.84
C ILE A 8 -13.21 3.18 -4.37
N LEU A 9 -13.80 4.38 -4.30
CA LEU A 9 -13.12 5.58 -3.81
C LEU A 9 -12.69 5.46 -2.34
N SER A 10 -13.55 4.90 -1.49
CA SER A 10 -13.24 4.69 -0.06
C SER A 10 -12.07 3.72 0.11
N VAL A 11 -12.06 2.61 -0.62
CA VAL A 11 -10.94 1.65 -0.59
C VAL A 11 -9.65 2.33 -1.06
N MET A 12 -9.70 3.07 -2.17
CA MET A 12 -8.53 3.81 -2.69
C MET A 12 -7.96 4.77 -1.65
N GLN A 13 -8.79 5.63 -1.05
CA GLN A 13 -8.36 6.60 -0.03
C GLN A 13 -7.67 5.92 1.14
N ARG A 14 -8.18 4.76 1.58
CA ARG A 14 -7.58 4.00 2.68
C ARG A 14 -6.22 3.43 2.29
N VAL A 15 -6.10 2.85 1.10
CA VAL A 15 -4.82 2.32 0.62
C VAL A 15 -3.78 3.43 0.44
N GLU A 16 -4.20 4.61 -0.01
CA GLU A 16 -3.33 5.79 -0.13
C GLU A 16 -2.70 6.21 1.20
N VAL A 17 -3.50 6.27 2.27
CA VAL A 17 -2.98 6.54 3.63
C VAL A 17 -1.92 5.50 4.02
N TYR A 18 -2.16 4.21 3.77
CA TYR A 18 -1.16 3.18 4.05
C TYR A 18 0.13 3.35 3.25
N ASN A 19 0.02 3.83 2.01
CA ASN A 19 1.18 4.07 1.17
C ASN A 19 1.99 5.28 1.58
N GLU A 20 1.35 6.35 2.04
CA GLU A 20 2.06 7.48 2.63
C GLU A 20 2.84 7.04 3.86
N ILE A 21 2.21 6.26 4.75
CA ILE A 21 2.87 5.66 5.91
C ILE A 21 4.04 4.78 5.46
N PHE A 22 3.83 3.90 4.48
CA PHE A 22 4.86 3.01 3.95
C PHE A 22 6.05 3.77 3.35
N ASN A 23 5.79 4.84 2.59
CA ASN A 23 6.84 5.66 1.98
C ASN A 23 7.64 6.42 3.05
N ALA A 24 6.96 6.97 4.06
CA ALA A 24 7.63 7.63 5.19
C ALA A 24 8.56 6.67 5.94
N ILE A 25 8.07 5.45 6.22
CA ILE A 25 8.85 4.41 6.86
C ILE A 25 10.03 3.97 5.98
N SER A 26 9.79 3.73 4.69
CA SER A 26 10.84 3.27 3.76
C SER A 26 11.97 4.29 3.63
N LYS A 27 11.63 5.59 3.68
CA LYS A 27 12.60 6.67 3.69
C LYS A 27 13.42 6.67 4.98
N GLU A 28 12.78 6.56 6.14
CA GLU A 28 13.46 6.46 7.44
C GLU A 28 14.44 5.28 7.47
N VAL A 29 14.00 4.12 6.94
CA VAL A 29 14.85 2.92 6.84
C VAL A 29 16.06 3.19 5.96
N GLN A 30 15.89 3.76 4.77
CA GLN A 30 17.01 4.06 3.86
C GLN A 30 18.01 5.05 4.46
N GLU A 31 17.53 6.11 5.12
CA GLU A 31 18.38 7.15 5.71
C GLU A 31 19.18 6.63 6.92
N ASN A 32 18.60 5.74 7.72
CA ASN A 32 19.24 5.24 8.94
C ASN A 32 20.00 3.93 8.77
N SER A 33 19.69 3.11 7.76
CA SER A 33 20.40 1.84 7.49
C SER A 33 21.88 2.05 7.14
N CYS A 34 22.24 3.24 6.65
CA CYS A 34 23.63 3.59 6.28
C CYS A 34 24.46 4.14 7.45
N SER A 35 23.86 4.34 8.63
CA SER A 35 24.56 4.94 9.77
C SER A 35 25.25 3.88 10.64
N GLN A 36 26.58 3.94 10.75
CA GLN A 36 27.41 3.04 11.59
C GLN A 36 27.19 3.21 13.12
N ALA A 37 26.25 4.06 13.54
CA ALA A 37 25.96 4.28 14.95
C ALA A 37 24.96 3.23 15.47
N ILE A 38 25.08 2.84 16.73
CA ILE A 38 24.18 1.88 17.40
C ILE A 38 22.74 2.40 17.31
N ASN A 39 21.98 1.88 16.36
CA ASN A 39 20.60 2.28 16.09
C ASN A 39 19.66 1.67 17.15
N ARG A 40 19.61 2.27 18.34
CA ARG A 40 18.65 1.91 19.40
C ARG A 40 17.19 2.10 18.97
N ARG A 41 16.91 2.89 17.92
CA ARG A 41 15.58 3.14 17.35
C ARG A 41 15.10 2.03 16.40
N GLY A 42 16.02 1.23 15.85
CA GLY A 42 15.70 0.26 14.80
C GLY A 42 14.61 -0.73 15.18
N LYS A 43 14.63 -1.24 16.42
CA LYS A 43 13.63 -2.18 16.92
C LYS A 43 12.23 -1.55 17.05
N ASP A 44 12.14 -0.31 17.54
CA ASP A 44 10.86 0.40 17.68
C ASP A 44 10.28 0.72 16.30
N THR A 45 11.13 1.16 15.37
CA THR A 45 10.74 1.36 13.96
C THR A 45 10.25 0.04 13.35
N TYR A 46 10.97 -1.07 13.52
CA TYR A 46 10.54 -2.38 13.00
C TYR A 46 9.18 -2.82 13.55
N LEU A 47 8.94 -2.66 14.86
CA LEU A 47 7.64 -2.96 15.48
C LEU A 47 6.52 -2.07 14.94
N PHE A 48 6.80 -0.78 14.73
CA PHE A 48 5.89 0.16 14.10
C PHE A 48 5.56 -0.25 12.66
N CYS A 49 6.57 -0.66 11.87
CA CYS A 49 6.40 -1.17 10.51
C CYS A 49 5.45 -2.38 10.49
N ARG A 50 5.75 -3.40 11.30
CA ARG A 50 4.92 -4.61 11.37
C ARG A 50 3.50 -4.33 11.81
N SER A 51 3.31 -3.41 12.75
CA SER A 51 1.99 -3.03 13.25
C SER A 51 1.12 -2.38 12.16
N ASN A 52 1.70 -1.48 11.37
CA ASN A 52 0.98 -0.84 10.25
C ASN A 52 0.64 -1.85 9.15
N VAL A 53 1.56 -2.75 8.83
CA VAL A 53 1.31 -3.83 7.86
C VAL A 53 0.19 -4.76 8.32
N ASN A 54 0.20 -5.17 9.58
CA ASN A 54 -0.87 -6.00 10.14
C ASN A 54 -2.23 -5.29 10.05
N ARG A 55 -2.25 -3.99 10.34
CA ARG A 55 -3.47 -3.18 10.23
C ARG A 55 -3.97 -3.11 8.78
N PHE A 56 -3.07 -2.89 7.83
CA PHE A 56 -3.41 -2.93 6.40
C PHE A 56 -4.06 -4.27 6.03
N PHE A 57 -3.48 -5.41 6.41
CA PHE A 57 -4.05 -6.72 6.06
C PHE A 57 -5.43 -6.98 6.66
N VAL A 58 -5.71 -6.47 7.85
CA VAL A 58 -7.04 -6.58 8.46
C VAL A 58 -8.06 -5.74 7.69
N GLU A 59 -7.70 -4.51 7.33
CA GLU A 59 -8.60 -3.63 6.58
C GLU A 59 -8.78 -4.11 5.14
N GLU A 60 -7.71 -4.59 4.50
CA GLU A 60 -7.72 -5.17 3.16
C GLU A 60 -8.66 -6.39 3.06
N ALA A 61 -8.61 -7.29 4.04
CA ALA A 61 -9.55 -8.39 4.14
C ALA A 61 -11.01 -7.92 4.30
N SER A 62 -11.23 -6.77 4.94
CA SER A 62 -12.56 -6.16 5.05
C SER A 62 -13.00 -5.57 3.71
N PHE A 63 -12.13 -4.83 3.00
CA PHE A 63 -12.39 -4.32 1.66
C PHE A 63 -12.77 -5.44 0.70
N ARG A 64 -12.05 -6.57 0.72
CA ARG A 64 -12.38 -7.72 -0.14
C ARG A 64 -13.78 -8.25 0.07
N LYS A 65 -14.24 -8.36 1.33
CA LYS A 65 -15.60 -8.83 1.62
C LYS A 65 -16.66 -7.95 0.98
N GLU A 66 -16.41 -6.64 0.92
CA GLU A 66 -17.31 -5.68 0.28
C GLU A 66 -17.22 -5.74 -1.25
N LEU A 67 -16.02 -5.93 -1.79
CA LEU A 67 -15.76 -5.99 -3.24
C LEU A 67 -16.26 -7.28 -3.90
N VAL A 68 -16.38 -8.40 -3.16
CA VAL A 68 -16.85 -9.69 -3.71
C VAL A 68 -18.19 -9.58 -4.44
N PHE A 69 -19.10 -8.72 -3.95
CA PHE A 69 -20.41 -8.50 -4.59
C PHE A 69 -20.33 -7.84 -5.96
N TYR A 70 -19.18 -7.26 -6.32
CA TYR A 70 -18.92 -6.57 -7.58
C TYR A 70 -17.82 -7.24 -8.39
N GLY A 71 -17.44 -8.48 -8.08
CA GLY A 71 -16.28 -9.16 -8.68
C GLY A 71 -16.27 -9.24 -10.20
N GLU A 72 -17.43 -9.16 -10.85
CA GLU A 72 -17.52 -9.16 -12.32
C GLU A 72 -17.22 -7.80 -12.97
N LYS A 73 -17.28 -6.70 -12.19
CA LYS A 73 -17.01 -5.35 -12.70
C LYS A 73 -15.52 -5.14 -12.91
N GLU A 74 -15.17 -4.53 -14.04
CA GLU A 74 -13.79 -4.33 -14.45
C GLU A 74 -12.98 -3.54 -13.43
N ALA A 75 -13.51 -2.41 -12.94
CA ALA A 75 -12.86 -1.64 -11.89
C ALA A 75 -12.59 -2.47 -10.62
N THR A 76 -13.47 -3.40 -10.27
CA THR A 76 -13.25 -4.28 -9.12
C THR A 76 -12.14 -5.29 -9.39
N LYS A 77 -12.07 -5.87 -10.59
CA LYS A 77 -10.98 -6.79 -10.97
C LYS A 77 -9.62 -6.10 -10.88
N ILE A 78 -9.51 -4.91 -11.47
CA ILE A 78 -8.29 -4.10 -11.42
C ILE A 78 -7.94 -3.70 -9.99
N LEU A 79 -8.93 -3.33 -9.17
CA LEU A 79 -8.68 -2.96 -7.77
C LEU A 79 -8.15 -4.14 -6.96
N LEU A 80 -8.74 -5.33 -7.14
CA LEU A 80 -8.28 -6.54 -6.46
C LEU A 80 -6.83 -6.90 -6.86
N GLU A 81 -6.50 -6.82 -8.15
CA GLU A 81 -5.12 -7.00 -8.62
C GLU A 81 -4.16 -5.96 -8.01
N GLY A 82 -4.60 -4.70 -7.91
CA GLY A 82 -3.88 -3.65 -7.22
C GLY A 82 -3.62 -3.98 -5.75
N LEU A 83 -4.64 -4.43 -5.02
CA LEU A 83 -4.52 -4.83 -3.61
C LEU A 83 -3.58 -6.02 -3.43
N ASP A 84 -3.66 -7.01 -4.32
CA ASP A 84 -2.75 -8.18 -4.33
C ASP A 84 -1.30 -7.76 -4.57
N THR A 85 -1.08 -6.91 -5.57
CA THR A 85 0.26 -6.38 -5.89
C THR A 85 0.83 -5.55 -4.74
N TYR A 86 0.00 -4.73 -4.08
CA TYR A 86 0.44 -3.93 -2.94
C TYR A 86 0.84 -4.84 -1.77
N LYS A 87 -0.01 -5.83 -1.46
CA LYS A 87 0.24 -6.83 -0.42
C LYS A 87 1.53 -7.61 -0.65
N GLU A 88 1.77 -8.10 -1.86
CA GLU A 88 3.01 -8.76 -2.24
C GLU A 88 4.23 -7.84 -2.06
N GLY A 89 4.10 -6.57 -2.48
CA GLY A 89 5.16 -5.57 -2.30
C GLY A 89 5.53 -5.33 -0.84
N ILE A 90 4.53 -5.20 0.03
CA ILE A 90 4.73 -5.06 1.48
C ILE A 90 5.42 -6.31 2.07
N TYR A 91 5.06 -7.52 1.62
CA TYR A 91 5.72 -8.75 2.09
C TYR A 91 7.19 -8.78 1.71
N PHE A 92 7.55 -8.54 0.44
CA PHE A 92 8.95 -8.51 0.04
C PHE A 92 9.75 -7.46 0.79
N TRP A 93 9.16 -6.29 1.01
CA TRP A 93 9.79 -5.21 1.75
C TRP A 93 10.06 -5.61 3.22
N LEU A 94 9.10 -6.24 3.90
CA LEU A 94 9.30 -6.73 5.27
C LEU A 94 10.32 -7.86 5.37
N GLU A 95 10.31 -8.81 4.42
CA GLU A 95 11.28 -9.90 4.38
C GLU A 95 12.71 -9.43 4.15
N ALA A 96 12.87 -8.25 3.56
CA ALA A 96 14.17 -7.63 3.32
C ALA A 96 14.75 -6.93 4.56
N LEU A 97 14.02 -6.89 5.68
CA LEU A 97 14.43 -6.20 6.91
C LEU A 97 14.74 -7.18 8.04
N ASN A 98 15.79 -6.89 8.80
CA ASN A 98 16.04 -7.57 10.08
C ASN A 98 15.24 -6.94 11.23
N ASP A 99 15.40 -7.49 12.44
CA ASP A 99 14.74 -7.03 13.67
C ASP A 99 15.20 -5.65 14.16
N LYS A 100 16.26 -5.11 13.56
CA LYS A 100 16.76 -3.73 13.75
C LYS A 100 16.30 -2.78 12.64
N CYS A 101 15.41 -3.22 11.74
CA CYS A 101 14.93 -2.44 10.60
C CYS A 101 16.06 -2.04 9.62
N GLU A 102 17.10 -2.86 9.53
CA GLU A 102 18.19 -2.70 8.56
C GLU A 102 17.88 -3.55 7.33
N VAL A 103 18.19 -3.02 6.15
CA VAL A 103 18.03 -3.75 4.88
C VAL A 103 19.08 -4.85 4.79
N VAL A 104 18.65 -6.10 4.78
CA VAL A 104 19.50 -7.30 4.64
C VAL A 104 19.40 -7.97 3.27
N ASP A 105 18.38 -7.63 2.48
CA ASP A 105 18.20 -8.08 1.10
C ASP A 105 17.75 -6.92 0.20
N GLU A 106 18.70 -6.26 -0.44
CA GLU A 106 18.43 -5.09 -1.29
C GLU A 106 17.55 -5.40 -2.50
N ILE A 107 17.61 -6.64 -3.02
CA ILE A 107 16.82 -7.06 -4.17
C ILE A 107 15.35 -7.14 -3.78
N LYS A 108 15.04 -7.84 -2.67
CA LYS A 108 13.68 -7.91 -2.14
C LYS A 108 13.17 -6.54 -1.71
N TYR A 109 14.02 -5.73 -1.08
CA TYR A 109 13.66 -4.37 -0.67
C TYR A 109 13.21 -3.54 -1.87
N THR A 110 14.02 -3.51 -2.93
CA THR A 110 13.74 -2.78 -4.17
C THR A 110 12.51 -3.33 -4.89
N ARG A 111 12.35 -4.66 -4.93
CA ARG A 111 11.16 -5.31 -5.49
C ARG A 111 9.90 -4.91 -4.73
N GLY A 112 9.96 -4.84 -3.40
CA GLY A 112 8.88 -4.38 -2.55
C GLY A 112 8.42 -2.97 -2.91
N LEU A 113 9.36 -2.02 -2.97
CA LEU A 113 9.09 -0.62 -3.35
C LEU A 113 8.50 -0.50 -4.78
N ASN A 114 9.02 -1.27 -5.73
CA ASN A 114 8.54 -1.23 -7.12
C ASN A 114 7.14 -1.84 -7.26
N SER A 115 6.83 -2.87 -6.46
CA SER A 115 5.52 -3.53 -6.46
C SER A 115 4.48 -2.60 -5.85
N THR A 116 4.77 -1.93 -4.73
CA THR A 116 3.85 -0.94 -4.15
C THR A 116 3.65 0.26 -5.09
N LYS A 117 4.68 0.74 -5.79
CA LYS A 117 4.49 1.78 -6.82
C LYS A 117 3.61 1.31 -7.98
N SER A 118 3.74 0.04 -8.37
CA SER A 118 2.95 -0.54 -9.46
C SER A 118 1.50 -0.77 -9.08
N SER A 119 1.22 -1.19 -7.86
CA SER A 119 -0.14 -1.34 -7.37
C SER A 119 -0.91 -0.04 -7.38
N PHE A 120 -0.29 1.09 -7.05
CA PHE A 120 -0.95 2.41 -7.12
C PHE A 120 -1.37 2.78 -8.54
N ARG A 121 -0.66 2.31 -9.57
CA ARG A 121 -1.10 2.52 -10.95
C ARG A 121 -2.39 1.74 -11.23
N LEU A 122 -2.47 0.50 -10.77
CA LEU A 122 -3.67 -0.35 -10.89
C LEU A 122 -4.84 0.24 -10.09
N ILE A 123 -4.64 0.62 -8.83
CA ILE A 123 -5.69 1.19 -7.97
C ILE A 123 -6.24 2.49 -8.57
N ASN A 124 -5.38 3.36 -9.10
CA ASN A 124 -5.81 4.57 -9.80
C ASN A 124 -6.57 4.26 -11.09
N GLN A 125 -6.19 3.21 -11.82
CA GLN A 125 -6.90 2.76 -13.01
C GLN A 125 -8.30 2.23 -12.65
N ALA A 126 -8.42 1.45 -11.57
CA ALA A 126 -9.70 0.99 -11.05
C ALA A 126 -10.63 2.15 -10.69
N CYS A 127 -10.09 3.20 -10.06
CA CYS A 127 -10.86 4.41 -9.76
C CYS A 127 -11.37 5.10 -11.04
N LYS A 128 -10.51 5.25 -12.06
CA LYS A 128 -10.94 5.83 -13.35
C LYS A 128 -12.06 5.01 -13.97
N GLU A 129 -11.92 3.69 -13.98
CA GLU A 129 -12.92 2.78 -14.53
C GLU A 129 -14.26 2.87 -13.76
N ALA A 130 -14.21 2.89 -12.42
CA ALA A 130 -15.41 3.00 -11.57
C ALA A 130 -16.13 4.35 -11.69
N CYS A 131 -15.40 5.41 -12.05
CA CYS A 131 -15.93 6.75 -12.29
C CYS A 131 -16.28 7.01 -13.76
N GLY A 132 -16.28 6.00 -14.64
CA GLY A 132 -16.59 6.17 -16.06
C GLY A 132 -15.56 7.00 -16.84
N GLY A 133 -14.29 6.95 -16.45
CA GLY A 133 -13.18 7.68 -17.08
C GLY A 133 -12.86 9.04 -16.45
N ILE A 134 -13.54 9.45 -15.37
CA ILE A 134 -13.17 10.66 -14.63
C ILE A 134 -11.83 10.43 -13.93
N GLN A 135 -10.86 11.31 -14.19
CA GLN A 135 -9.50 11.24 -13.67
C GLN A 135 -9.43 11.51 -12.15
N SER A 136 -9.89 10.56 -11.33
CA SER A 136 -9.72 10.50 -9.86
C SER A 136 -10.20 11.71 -9.04
N ALA A 137 -10.54 11.48 -7.78
CA ALA A 137 -10.81 12.54 -6.81
C ALA A 137 -9.61 13.48 -6.53
N HIS A 138 -8.40 13.18 -7.03
CA HIS A 138 -7.25 14.09 -6.96
C HIS A 138 -7.38 15.33 -7.87
N SER A 139 -8.36 15.35 -8.78
CA SER A 139 -8.71 16.57 -9.51
C SER A 139 -9.59 17.54 -8.71
N VAL A 140 -10.04 17.16 -7.51
CA VAL A 140 -10.93 17.98 -6.65
C VAL A 140 -10.15 18.77 -5.58
N HIS A 141 -8.88 18.47 -5.32
CA HIS A 141 -8.03 19.23 -4.39
C HIS A 141 -7.04 20.18 -5.08
N LYS A 142 -7.30 20.54 -6.34
CA LYS A 142 -6.66 21.66 -7.04
C LYS A 142 -7.71 22.58 -7.65
N MET A 143 -8.46 23.27 -6.80
CA MET A 143 -9.04 24.59 -7.08
C MET A 143 -8.78 25.49 -5.88
#